data_AF-A0A1D6GCE6-F1
#
_entry.id   AF-A0A1D6GCE6-F1
#
_cell.length_a   1.000
_cell.length_b   1.000
_cell.length_c   1.000
_cell.angle_alpha   90.00
_cell.angle_beta   90.00
_cell.angle_gamma   90.00
#
_symmetry.space_group_name_H-M   'P 1'
#
loop_
_entity.id
_entity.type
_entity.pdbx_description
1 polymer ?
#
loop_
_entity_poly.entity_id
_entity_poly.type
_entity_poly.pdbx_seq_one_letter_code
_entity_poly.pdbx_strand_id
1 'polypeptide(L)'
;MGGVPMLAWPMYAEQRMNKVFLVEELRLAVALEGYDKEMVKDEEVAAKVKWLMETDGGGELRERARAAMREAKKALSDGGESSTALLELVRQWKM
;
A
#
# COMPACT_ATOMS: atom_id res chain seq x y z
N MET A 1 -10.83 -3.48 -4.26
CA MET A 1 -9.75 -3.22 -3.27
C MET A 1 -9.91 -4.11 -2.06
N GLY A 2 -8.80 -4.73 -1.60
CA GLY A 2 -8.80 -5.78 -0.57
C GLY A 2 -8.33 -5.38 0.84
N GLY A 3 -7.68 -4.22 1.02
CA GLY A 3 -7.22 -3.75 2.34
C GLY A 3 -6.23 -4.71 3.00
N VAL A 4 -5.26 -5.18 2.21
CA VAL A 4 -4.24 -6.15 2.63
C VAL A 4 -2.94 -5.39 2.94
N PRO A 5 -2.33 -5.58 4.12
CA PRO A 5 -1.04 -4.98 4.43
C PRO A 5 0.09 -5.65 3.64
N MET A 6 1.21 -4.95 3.43
CA MET A 6 2.26 -5.40 2.51
C MET A 6 3.66 -5.47 3.16
N LEU A 7 4.44 -6.47 2.77
CA LEU A 7 5.90 -6.45 2.91
C LEU A 7 6.46 -5.80 1.64
N ALA A 8 7.08 -4.63 1.76
CA ALA A 8 7.62 -3.90 0.62
C ALA A 8 8.99 -4.49 0.23
N TRP A 9 9.01 -5.17 -0.91
CA TRP A 9 10.21 -5.76 -1.53
C TRP A 9 10.38 -5.23 -2.96
N PRO A 10 11.02 -4.05 -3.14
CA PRO A 10 11.13 -3.42 -4.45
C PRO A 10 12.22 -4.08 -5.31
N MET A 11 11.96 -4.23 -6.61
CA MET A 11 12.86 -4.85 -7.58
C MET A 11 13.44 -3.82 -8.57
N TYR A 12 12.57 -3.08 -9.27
CA TYR A 12 12.96 -2.20 -10.37
C TYR A 12 12.06 -0.97 -10.52
N ALA A 13 12.38 -0.11 -11.49
CA ALA A 13 11.65 1.12 -11.80
C ALA A 13 11.41 1.99 -10.55
N GLU A 14 10.19 2.50 -10.40
CA GLU A 14 9.79 3.42 -9.34
C GLU A 14 9.45 2.73 -8.02
N GLN A 15 9.53 1.40 -7.94
CA GLN A 15 9.15 0.64 -6.75
C GLN A 15 9.92 1.06 -5.49
N ARG A 16 11.18 1.50 -5.64
CA ARG A 16 11.96 2.04 -4.50
C ARG A 16 11.34 3.31 -3.93
N MET A 17 10.80 4.18 -4.78
CA MET A 17 10.06 5.38 -4.38
C MET A 17 8.70 5.01 -3.77
N ASN A 18 7.97 4.10 -4.41
CA ASN A 18 6.68 3.62 -3.89
C ASN A 18 6.83 2.98 -2.49
N LYS A 19 7.93 2.24 -2.25
CA LYS A 19 8.25 1.67 -0.94
C LYS A 19 8.38 2.74 0.13
N VAL A 20 9.10 3.83 -0.14
CA VAL A 20 9.25 4.95 0.80
C VAL A 20 7.86 5.50 1.13
N PHE A 21 7.05 5.80 0.12
CA PHE A 21 5.71 6.33 0.32
C PHE A 21 4.78 5.38 1.09
N LEU A 22 4.82 4.07 0.79
CA LEU A 22 3.98 3.07 1.46
C LEU A 22 4.38 2.80 2.92
N VAL A 23 5.68 2.88 3.23
CA VAL A 23 6.22 2.58 4.56
C VAL A 23 6.19 3.82 5.46
N GLU A 24 6.64 4.97 4.96
CA GLU A 24 6.88 6.16 5.77
C GLU A 24 5.64 7.06 5.83
N GLU A 25 5.04 7.36 4.67
CA GLU A 25 3.93 8.32 4.57
C GLU A 25 2.58 7.65 4.86
N LEU A 26 2.21 6.67 4.05
CA LEU A 26 0.91 5.99 4.20
C LEU A 26 0.90 5.00 5.37
N ARG A 27 2.08 4.51 5.75
CA ARG A 27 2.28 3.50 6.80
C ARG A 27 1.36 2.28 6.63
N LEU A 28 1.28 1.77 5.40
CA LEU A 28 0.50 0.60 4.98
C LEU A 28 1.37 -0.63 4.70
N ALA A 29 2.70 -0.46 4.73
CA ALA A 29 3.66 -1.52 4.50
C ALA A 29 4.82 -1.45 5.50
N VAL A 30 5.58 -2.54 5.60
CA VAL A 30 6.91 -2.56 6.21
C VAL A 30 7.91 -3.10 5.20
N ALA A 31 9.12 -2.54 5.16
CA ALA A 31 10.16 -3.02 4.27
C ALA A 31 10.77 -4.34 4.77
N LEU A 32 11.20 -5.18 3.83
CA LEU A 32 12.16 -6.26 4.11
C LEU A 32 13.57 -5.67 4.10
N GLU A 33 14.38 -5.98 5.10
CA GLU A 33 15.74 -5.47 5.18
C GLU A 33 16.67 -6.20 4.20
N GLY A 34 17.62 -5.46 3.61
CA GLY A 34 18.56 -6.01 2.62
C GLY A 34 17.98 -6.26 1.23
N TYR A 35 16.79 -5.70 0.93
CA TYR A 35 16.17 -5.77 -0.41
C TYR A 35 17.04 -5.19 -1.54
N ASP A 36 18.05 -4.37 -1.19
CA ASP A 36 18.99 -3.72 -2.10
C ASP A 36 20.30 -4.50 -2.26
N LYS A 37 20.44 -5.64 -1.56
CA LYS A 37 21.57 -6.56 -1.69
C LYS A 37 21.27 -7.60 -2.77
N GLU A 38 22.27 -8.45 -3.04
CA GLU A 38 22.12 -9.58 -3.97
C GLU A 38 21.00 -10.55 -3.56
N MET A 39 20.83 -10.77 -2.25
CA MET A 39 19.82 -11.67 -1.71
C MET A 39 19.35 -11.20 -0.32
N VAL A 40 18.05 -11.25 -0.07
CA VAL A 40 17.48 -11.09 1.27
C VAL A 40 17.63 -12.41 2.01
N LYS A 41 18.07 -12.33 3.27
CA LYS A 41 18.25 -13.52 4.10
C LYS A 41 16.91 -14.19 4.39
N ASP A 42 16.91 -15.52 4.43
CA ASP A 42 15.73 -16.31 4.79
C ASP A 42 15.23 -16.00 6.21
N GLU A 43 16.14 -15.73 7.15
CA GLU A 43 15.74 -15.34 8.51
C GLU A 43 14.94 -14.02 8.55
N GLU A 44 15.30 -13.06 7.70
CA GLU A 44 14.59 -11.79 7.57
C GLU A 44 13.18 -12.00 6.99
N VAL A 45 13.08 -12.83 5.94
CA VAL A 45 11.79 -13.19 5.34
C VAL A 45 10.90 -13.87 6.38
N ALA A 46 11.42 -14.89 7.07
CA ALA A 46 10.67 -15.62 8.10
C ALA A 46 10.22 -14.71 9.24
N ALA A 47 11.12 -13.83 9.73
CA ALA A 47 10.81 -12.90 10.82
C ALA A 47 9.71 -11.90 10.42
N LYS A 48 9.81 -11.27 9.25
CA LYS A 48 8.84 -10.26 8.79
C LYS A 48 7.49 -10.86 8.43
N VAL A 49 7.47 -12.06 7.81
CA VAL A 49 6.23 -12.78 7.54
C VAL A 49 5.54 -13.15 8.86
N LYS A 50 6.27 -13.74 9.80
CA LYS A 50 5.72 -14.09 11.12
C LYS A 50 5.20 -12.85 11.85
N TRP A 51 5.98 -11.76 11.86
CA TRP A 51 5.57 -10.49 12.45
C TRP A 51 4.26 -9.98 11.85
N LEU A 52 4.15 -9.94 10.52
CA LEU A 52 2.96 -9.42 9.83
C LEU A 52 1.70 -10.27 10.09
N MET A 53 1.87 -11.57 10.28
CA MET A 53 0.76 -12.52 10.38
C MET A 53 0.30 -12.77 11.80
N GLU A 54 1.22 -12.77 12.77
CA GLU A 54 0.98 -13.32 14.12
C GLU A 54 1.11 -12.28 15.25
N THR A 55 1.53 -11.03 14.96
CA THR A 55 1.75 -10.02 16.00
C THR A 55 0.74 -8.87 15.92
N ASP A 56 0.58 -8.16 17.05
CA ASP A 56 -0.27 -6.97 17.13
C ASP A 56 0.18 -5.88 16.15
N GLY A 57 1.49 -5.72 15.94
CA GLY A 57 2.01 -4.78 14.94
C GLY A 57 1.53 -5.09 13.51
N GLY A 58 1.47 -6.38 13.14
CA GLY A 58 0.86 -6.83 11.89
C GLY A 58 -0.65 -6.61 11.84
N GLY A 59 -1.33 -6.80 12.98
CA GLY A 59 -2.75 -6.49 13.17
C GLY A 59 -3.07 -5.01 12.95
N GLU A 60 -2.33 -4.10 13.57
CA GLU A 60 -2.46 -2.66 13.40
C GLU A 60 -2.23 -2.22 11.95
N LEU A 61 -1.26 -2.83 11.27
CA LEU A 61 -1.00 -2.55 9.85
C LEU A 61 -2.19 -3.00 8.97
N ARG A 62 -2.79 -4.15 9.29
CA ARG A 62 -3.99 -4.67 8.60
C ARG A 62 -5.20 -3.77 8.79
N GLU A 63 -5.43 -3.26 9.99
CA GLU A 63 -6.53 -2.33 10.24
C GLU A 63 -6.35 -1.00 9.52
N ARG A 64 -5.11 -0.48 9.45
CA ARG A 64 -4.79 0.67 8.61
C ARG A 64 -5.05 0.40 7.12
N ALA A 65 -4.62 -0.75 6.61
CA ALA A 65 -4.88 -1.14 5.22
C ALA A 65 -6.38 -1.25 4.91
N ARG A 66 -7.18 -1.78 5.84
CA ARG A 66 -8.65 -1.82 5.73
C ARG A 66 -9.27 -0.43 5.77
N ALA A 67 -8.76 0.48 6.61
CA ALA A 67 -9.22 1.87 6.65
C ALA A 67 -8.96 2.58 5.32
N ALA A 68 -7.74 2.49 4.79
CA ALA A 68 -7.39 3.05 3.48
C ALA A 68 -8.26 2.45 2.35
N MET A 69 -8.56 1.15 2.42
CA MET A 69 -9.48 0.50 1.47
C MET A 69 -10.90 1.05 1.52
N ARG A 70 -11.42 1.41 2.72
CA ARG A 70 -12.74 2.04 2.85
C ARG A 70 -12.76 3.43 2.24
N GLU A 71 -11.75 4.26 2.52
CA GLU A 71 -11.66 5.61 1.94
C GLU A 71 -11.54 5.56 0.43
N ALA A 72 -10.70 4.67 -0.11
CA ALA A 72 -10.56 4.53 -1.55
C ALA A 72 -11.86 4.01 -2.22
N LYS A 73 -12.61 3.10 -1.58
CA LYS A 73 -13.94 2.68 -2.06
C LYS A 73 -14.94 3.83 -2.05
N LYS A 74 -14.92 4.68 -1.02
CA LYS A 74 -15.78 5.85 -0.91
C LYS A 74 -15.45 6.90 -1.98
N ALA A 75 -14.17 7.17 -2.23
CA ALA A 75 -13.75 8.11 -3.26
C ALA A 75 -14.15 7.67 -4.68
N LEU A 76 -14.23 6.35 -4.93
CA LEU A 76 -14.61 5.75 -6.20
C LEU A 76 -16.11 5.40 -6.31
N SER A 77 -16.91 5.58 -5.26
CA SER A 77 -18.35 5.28 -5.35
C SER A 77 -19.06 6.23 -6.31
N ASP A 78 -20.34 5.95 -6.60
CA ASP A 78 -21.17 6.92 -7.30
C ASP A 78 -21.28 8.21 -6.47
N GLY A 79 -21.12 9.35 -7.13
CA GLY A 79 -20.95 10.66 -6.47
C GLY A 79 -19.67 10.83 -5.62
N GLY A 80 -18.77 9.85 -5.61
CA GLY A 80 -17.49 9.92 -4.90
C GLY A 80 -16.53 10.96 -5.51
N GLU A 81 -15.59 11.45 -4.71
CA GLU A 81 -14.69 12.56 -5.10
C GLU A 81 -13.88 12.24 -6.36
N SER A 82 -13.24 11.07 -6.44
CA SER A 82 -12.44 10.68 -7.60
C SER A 82 -13.30 10.47 -8.84
N SER A 83 -14.47 9.85 -8.69
CA SER A 83 -15.43 9.66 -9.79
C SER A 83 -15.95 10.99 -10.32
N THR A 84 -16.26 11.93 -9.44
CA THR A 84 -16.75 13.26 -9.78
C THR A 84 -15.68 14.07 -10.51
N ALA A 85 -14.45 14.11 -9.98
CA ALA A 85 -13.34 14.82 -10.61
C ALA A 85 -13.06 14.31 -12.03
N LEU A 86 -13.13 12.99 -12.25
CA LEU A 86 -12.96 12.41 -13.58
C LEU A 86 -14.11 12.81 -14.52
N LEU A 87 -15.36 12.80 -14.05
CA LEU A 87 -16.51 13.20 -14.86
C LEU A 87 -16.44 14.69 -15.24
N GLU A 88 -15.98 15.55 -14.35
CA GLU A 88 -15.75 16.97 -14.62
C GLU A 88 -14.71 17.18 -15.72
N LEU A 89 -13.57 16.48 -15.63
CA LEU A 89 -12.55 16.51 -16.69
C LEU A 89 -13.12 16.08 -18.05
N VAL A 90 -13.87 14.98 -18.08
CA VAL A 90 -14.49 14.47 -19.32
C VAL A 90 -15.50 15.47 -19.89
N ARG A 91 -16.25 16.18 -19.04
CA ARG A 91 -17.19 17.23 -19.49
C ARG A 91 -16.44 18.39 -20.14
N GLN A 92 -15.32 18.82 -19.58
CA GLN A 92 -14.51 19.91 -20.14
C GLN A 92 -13.96 19.57 -21.53
N TRP A 93 -13.63 18.31 -21.80
CA TRP A 93 -13.10 17.87 -23.10
C TRP A 93 -14.16 17.63 -24.18
N LYS A 94 -15.43 17.52 -23.79
CA LYS A 94 -16.55 17.36 -24.73
C LYS A 94 -17.16 18.68 -25.17
N MET A 95 -16.71 19.80 -24.59
CA MET A 95 -17.05 21.16 -25.01
C MET A 95 -16.14 21.65 -26.11
#